data_AF-A0A2S5G638-F1
#
_entry.id   AF-A0A2S5G638-F1
#
_cell.length_a   1.000
_cell.length_b   1.000
_cell.length_c   1.000
_cell.angle_alpha   90.00
_cell.angle_beta   90.00
_cell.angle_gamma   90.00
#
_symmetry.space_group_name_H-M   'P 1'
#
loop_
_entity.id
_entity.type
_entity.pdbx_description
1 polymer ?
#
loop_
_entity_poly.entity_id
_entity_poly.type
_entity_poly.pdbx_seq_one_letter_code
_entity_poly.pdbx_strand_id
1 'polypeptide(L)'
;MFYKEGMNIEIEALNKLFIEMGKNNKSLDLPLVELQDALEEIDANRNKLYSEYEPQGQINAFYHNGEFYFAPAYLKEKLGINEKQIRSIWMQRGLTETYINRNNQVDYKVIKKNKRTFRAILVKKHALEQLGFDFS
;
A
#
# COMPACT_ATOMS: atom_id res chain seq x y z
N MET A 1 -21.55 39.45 -7.80
CA MET A 1 -20.21 39.04 -8.24
C MET A 1 -19.74 37.97 -7.27
N PHE A 2 -19.83 36.70 -7.65
CA PHE A 2 -19.51 35.59 -6.75
C PHE A 2 -17.99 35.42 -6.70
N TYR A 3 -17.38 35.69 -5.55
CA TYR A 3 -15.98 35.37 -5.29
C TYR A 3 -15.87 33.85 -5.22
N LYS A 4 -15.23 33.27 -6.23
CA LYS A 4 -14.84 31.87 -6.26
C LYS A 4 -13.55 31.76 -5.46
N GLU A 5 -13.67 31.64 -4.14
CA GLU A 5 -12.54 31.35 -3.25
C GLU A 5 -12.08 29.90 -3.52
N GLY A 6 -11.17 29.77 -4.48
CA GLY A 6 -10.44 28.52 -4.68
C GLY A 6 -9.43 28.38 -3.56
N MET A 7 -9.77 27.60 -2.52
CA MET A 7 -8.78 27.16 -1.53
C MET A 7 -7.68 26.39 -2.26
N ASN A 8 -6.49 26.99 -2.34
CA ASN A 8 -5.29 26.35 -2.87
C ASN A 8 -4.69 25.53 -1.71
N ILE A 9 -5.26 24.35 -1.46
CA ILE A 9 -4.81 23.51 -0.36
C ILE A 9 -3.50 22.84 -0.78
N GLU A 10 -2.39 23.24 -0.15
CA GLU A 10 -1.10 22.60 -0.32
C GLU A 10 -1.15 21.16 0.22
N ILE A 11 -1.04 20.19 -0.69
CA ILE A 11 -1.07 18.75 -0.37
C ILE A 11 0.02 18.39 0.66
N GLU A 12 1.17 19.07 0.61
CA GLU A 12 2.24 18.90 1.59
C GLU A 12 1.84 19.37 3.00
N ALA A 13 1.08 20.46 3.11
CA ALA A 13 0.57 20.97 4.38
C ALA A 13 -0.48 20.02 4.96
N LEU A 14 -1.38 19.49 4.13
CA LEU A 14 -2.33 18.44 4.51
C LEU A 14 -1.61 17.17 5.00
N ASN A 15 -0.57 16.74 4.31
CA ASN A 15 0.23 15.58 4.71
C ASN A 15 0.92 15.81 6.05
N LYS A 16 1.52 16.99 6.27
CA LYS A 16 2.15 17.34 7.56
C LYS A 16 1.14 17.38 8.70
N LEU A 17 0.00 18.04 8.50
CA LEU A 17 -1.08 18.10 9.51
C LEU A 17 -1.60 16.72 9.85
N PHE A 18 -1.75 15.83 8.88
CA PHE A 18 -2.17 14.45 9.14
C PHE A 18 -1.12 13.65 9.93
N ILE A 19 0.16 13.79 9.58
CA ILE A 19 1.26 13.16 10.33
C ILE A 19 1.29 13.68 11.78
N GLU A 20 1.06 14.98 11.99
CA GLU A 20 1.00 15.59 13.32
C GLU A 20 -0.25 15.16 14.11
N MET A 21 -1.42 15.07 13.46
CA MET A 21 -2.63 14.53 14.06
C MET A 21 -2.48 13.07 14.46
N GLY A 22 -1.80 12.26 13.64
CA GLY A 22 -1.47 10.87 13.97
C GLY A 22 -0.49 10.72 15.13
N LYS A 23 0.34 11.73 15.42
CA LYS A 23 1.24 11.75 16.59
C LYS A 23 0.54 12.17 17.88
N ASN A 24 -0.48 13.03 17.79
CA ASN A 24 -1.16 13.63 18.95
C ASN A 24 -2.44 12.89 19.38
N ASN A 25 -3.06 12.12 18.49
CA ASN A 25 -4.19 11.27 18.89
C ASN A 25 -3.68 9.92 19.41
N LYS A 26 -4.10 9.56 20.63
CA LYS A 26 -4.17 8.16 21.11
C LYS A 26 -5.22 7.33 20.32
N SER A 27 -5.55 7.73 19.09
CA SER A 27 -6.41 7.01 18.17
C SER A 27 -5.57 5.99 17.43
N LEU A 28 -6.15 4.83 17.11
CA LEU A 28 -5.59 3.81 16.22
C LEU A 28 -4.73 4.43 15.11
N ASP A 29 -3.50 3.95 14.98
CA ASP A 29 -2.58 4.37 13.91
C ASP A 29 -3.12 3.86 12.56
N LEU A 30 -4.04 4.63 11.98
CA LEU A 30 -4.87 4.22 10.84
C LEU A 30 -4.05 3.62 9.68
N PRO A 31 -2.92 4.21 9.25
CA PRO A 31 -2.09 3.58 8.22
C PRO A 31 -1.60 2.18 8.59
N LEU A 32 -1.26 1.92 9.85
CA LEU A 32 -0.82 0.60 10.30
C LEU A 32 -1.98 -0.38 10.36
N VAL A 33 -3.14 0.08 10.85
CA VAL A 33 -4.38 -0.72 10.86
C VAL A 33 -4.78 -1.12 9.45
N GLU A 34 -4.77 -0.20 8.50
CA GLU A 34 -5.11 -0.47 7.10
C GLU A 34 -4.13 -1.43 6.42
N LEU A 35 -2.85 -1.39 6.83
CA LEU A 35 -1.87 -2.38 6.37
C LEU A 35 -2.19 -3.76 6.94
N GLN A 36 -2.46 -3.85 8.24
CA GLN A 36 -2.83 -5.09 8.90
C GLN A 36 -4.11 -5.66 8.29
N ASP A 37 -5.18 -4.88 8.17
CA ASP A 37 -6.46 -5.30 7.60
C ASP A 37 -6.32 -5.78 6.15
N ALA A 38 -5.43 -5.16 5.36
CA ALA A 38 -5.14 -5.61 4.00
C ALA A 38 -4.38 -6.94 3.99
N LEU A 39 -3.43 -7.15 4.92
CA LEU A 39 -2.71 -8.42 5.04
C LEU A 39 -3.62 -9.54 5.56
N GLU A 40 -4.46 -9.27 6.57
CA GLU A 40 -5.44 -10.22 7.11
C GLU A 40 -6.41 -10.70 6.04
N GLU A 41 -6.91 -9.80 5.18
CA GLU A 41 -7.82 -10.18 4.10
C GLU A 41 -7.16 -11.12 3.08
N ILE A 42 -5.88 -10.90 2.76
CA ILE A 42 -5.13 -11.79 1.87
C ILE A 42 -4.83 -13.12 2.54
N ASP A 43 -4.48 -13.13 3.82
CA ASP A 43 -4.20 -14.36 4.55
C ASP A 43 -5.46 -15.21 4.73
N ALA A 44 -6.60 -14.57 5.03
CA ALA A 44 -7.90 -15.23 5.08
C ALA A 44 -8.38 -15.74 3.71
N ASN A 45 -7.91 -15.11 2.61
CA ASN A 45 -8.31 -15.48 1.25
C ASN A 45 -7.10 -15.67 0.31
N ARG A 46 -6.26 -16.66 0.62
CA ARG A 46 -5.08 -17.02 -0.20
C ARG A 46 -5.42 -17.43 -1.64
N ASN A 47 -6.68 -17.70 -1.97
CA ASN A 47 -7.11 -17.94 -3.36
C ASN A 47 -6.93 -16.71 -4.27
N LYS A 48 -6.80 -15.51 -3.71
CA LYS A 48 -6.48 -14.27 -4.45
C LYS A 48 -5.00 -13.90 -4.44
N LEU A 49 -4.16 -14.70 -3.78
CA LEU A 49 -2.71 -14.57 -3.74
C LEU A 49 -2.09 -15.38 -4.89
N TYR A 50 -1.42 -14.70 -5.82
CA TYR A 50 -0.66 -15.39 -6.86
C TYR A 50 0.70 -15.84 -6.31
N SER A 51 0.72 -17.02 -5.67
CA SER A 51 1.92 -17.73 -5.21
C SER A 51 2.46 -18.63 -6.33
N GLU A 52 2.12 -19.91 -6.36
CA GLU A 52 2.54 -20.83 -7.42
C GLU A 52 1.54 -20.84 -8.58
N TYR A 53 0.25 -20.80 -8.24
CA TYR A 53 -0.86 -20.88 -9.16
C TYR A 53 -1.53 -19.52 -9.35
N GLU A 54 -1.94 -19.22 -10.58
CA GLU A 54 -2.70 -18.00 -10.87
C GLU A 54 -4.12 -18.12 -10.32
N PRO A 55 -4.57 -17.16 -9.49
CA PRO A 55 -5.95 -17.08 -9.03
C PRO A 55 -6.95 -17.14 -10.20
N GLN A 56 -8.05 -17.88 -10.01
CA GLN A 56 -9.19 -17.81 -10.91
C GLN A 56 -9.99 -16.53 -10.59
N GLY A 57 -9.57 -15.40 -11.13
CA GLY A 57 -10.24 -14.11 -10.94
C GLY A 57 -9.26 -12.95 -10.68
N GLN A 58 -9.67 -12.02 -9.82
CA GLN A 58 -8.86 -10.86 -9.46
C GLN A 58 -7.67 -11.28 -8.60
N ILE A 59 -6.48 -10.84 -9.01
CA ILE A 59 -5.24 -11.02 -8.24
C ILE A 59 -5.12 -9.83 -7.30
N ASN A 60 -5.14 -10.10 -5.99
CA ASN A 60 -5.03 -9.06 -4.97
C ASN A 60 -3.60 -8.91 -4.44
N ALA A 61 -2.82 -9.99 -4.48
CA ALA A 61 -1.45 -10.01 -4.01
C ALA A 61 -0.60 -11.02 -4.81
N PHE A 62 0.71 -10.93 -4.66
CA PHE A 62 1.68 -11.85 -5.25
C PHE A 62 2.63 -12.32 -4.16
N TYR A 63 2.97 -13.60 -4.17
CA TYR A 63 4.14 -14.12 -3.48
C TYR A 63 5.16 -14.54 -4.53
N HIS A 64 6.33 -13.93 -4.54
CA HIS A 64 7.32 -14.13 -5.60
C HIS A 64 8.74 -13.93 -5.07
N ASN A 65 9.62 -14.92 -5.30
CA ASN A 65 11.03 -14.90 -4.87
C ASN A 65 11.21 -14.64 -3.36
N GLY A 66 10.33 -15.21 -2.52
CA GLY A 66 10.37 -15.02 -1.07
C GLY A 66 9.81 -13.68 -0.58
N GLU A 67 9.26 -12.87 -1.49
CA GLU A 67 8.74 -11.54 -1.20
C GLU A 67 7.23 -11.46 -1.41
N PHE A 68 6.55 -10.71 -0.52
CA PHE A 68 5.13 -10.44 -0.61
C PHE A 68 4.85 -9.09 -1.26
N TYR A 69 3.84 -9.07 -2.12
CA TYR A 69 3.45 -7.88 -2.83
C TYR A 69 1.93 -7.70 -2.84
N PHE A 70 1.49 -6.45 -2.71
CA PHE A 70 0.13 -6.09 -3.08
C PHE A 70 0.01 -5.77 -4.57
N ALA A 71 -1.13 -6.10 -5.16
CA ALA A 71 -1.56 -5.54 -6.43
C ALA A 71 -2.04 -4.08 -6.21
N PRO A 72 -1.58 -3.10 -7.00
CA PRO A 72 -2.03 -1.70 -6.86
C PRO A 72 -3.55 -1.53 -7.03
N ALA A 73 -4.18 -2.36 -7.88
CA ALA A 73 -5.62 -2.32 -8.09
C ALA A 73 -6.40 -2.71 -6.82
N TYR A 74 -5.92 -3.73 -6.09
CA TYR A 74 -6.50 -4.16 -4.82
C TYR A 74 -6.41 -3.05 -3.76
N LEU A 75 -5.24 -2.43 -3.60
CA LEU A 75 -5.08 -1.34 -2.62
C LEU A 75 -5.93 -0.11 -2.96
N LYS A 76 -6.11 0.19 -4.24
CA LYS A 76 -7.02 1.26 -4.67
C LYS A 76 -8.47 0.99 -4.26
N GLU A 77 -8.92 -0.25 -4.40
CA GLU A 77 -10.26 -0.68 -3.98
C GLU A 77 -10.41 -0.66 -2.45
N LYS A 78 -9.44 -1.26 -1.75
CA LYS A 78 -9.42 -1.40 -0.28
C LYS A 78 -9.36 -0.05 0.43
N LEU A 79 -8.42 0.81 0.04
CA LEU A 79 -8.15 2.08 0.71
C LEU A 79 -9.02 3.24 0.19
N GLY A 80 -9.66 3.05 -0.97
CA GLY A 80 -10.57 4.01 -1.59
C GLY A 80 -9.96 5.40 -1.74
N ILE A 81 -10.66 6.41 -1.20
CA ILE A 81 -10.24 7.82 -1.28
C ILE A 81 -8.92 8.10 -0.54
N ASN A 82 -8.56 7.28 0.44
CA ASN A 82 -7.39 7.48 1.29
C ASN A 82 -6.12 6.79 0.73
N GLU A 83 -6.23 6.08 -0.40
CA GLU A 83 -5.16 5.26 -0.98
C GLU A 83 -3.82 6.00 -1.06
N LYS A 84 -3.79 7.18 -1.70
CA LYS A 84 -2.56 7.94 -1.90
C LYS A 84 -1.92 8.37 -0.58
N GLN A 85 -2.75 8.78 0.37
CA GLN A 85 -2.29 9.30 1.66
C GLN A 85 -1.71 8.18 2.52
N ILE A 86 -2.44 7.07 2.67
CA ILE A 86 -2.01 5.91 3.45
C ILE A 86 -0.72 5.32 2.86
N ARG A 87 -0.67 5.12 1.54
CA ARG A 87 0.53 4.58 0.87
C ARG A 87 1.73 5.51 0.99
N SER A 88 1.52 6.83 0.96
CA SER A 88 2.60 7.80 1.23
C SER A 88 3.20 7.61 2.61
N ILE A 89 2.35 7.38 3.62
CA ILE A 89 2.81 7.13 4.99
C ILE A 89 3.52 5.77 5.09
N TRP A 90 3.04 4.73 4.39
CA TRP A 90 3.75 3.44 4.32
C TRP A 90 5.17 3.60 3.75
N MET A 91 5.34 4.39 2.68
CA MET A 91 6.66 4.71 2.13
C MET A 91 7.53 5.43 3.15
N GLN A 92 7.01 6.48 3.78
CA GLN A 92 7.75 7.30 4.76
C GLN A 92 8.18 6.51 5.99
N ARG A 93 7.36 5.54 6.42
CA ARG A 93 7.64 4.67 7.56
C ARG A 93 8.45 3.42 7.19
N GLY A 94 8.76 3.23 5.91
CA GLY A 94 9.52 2.08 5.43
C GLY A 94 8.73 0.76 5.46
N LEU A 95 7.41 0.80 5.57
CA LEU A 95 6.55 -0.40 5.55
C LEU A 95 6.50 -1.02 4.14
N THR A 96 6.60 -0.18 3.12
CA THR A 96 6.74 -0.60 1.72
C THR A 96 8.10 -0.16 1.14
N GLU A 97 8.57 -0.88 0.13
CA GLU A 97 9.78 -0.49 -0.59
C GLU A 97 9.52 0.67 -1.54
N THR A 98 10.49 1.57 -1.66
CA THR A 98 10.38 2.74 -2.55
C THR A 98 11.38 2.67 -3.70
N TYR A 99 11.00 3.26 -4.82
CA TYR A 99 11.75 3.27 -6.07
C TYR A 99 11.70 4.67 -6.68
N ILE A 100 12.68 5.01 -7.51
CA ILE A 100 12.67 6.25 -8.30
C ILE A 100 12.17 5.94 -9.70
N ASN A 101 11.12 6.63 -10.13
CA ASN A 101 10.58 6.55 -11.48
C ASN A 101 10.45 7.96 -12.07
N ARG A 102 11.24 8.26 -13.12
CA ARG A 102 11.26 9.58 -13.78
C ARG A 102 11.32 10.74 -12.77
N ASN A 103 12.26 10.64 -11.83
CA ASN A 103 12.51 11.60 -10.74
C ASN A 103 11.45 11.69 -9.64
N ASN A 104 10.40 10.86 -9.68
CA ASN A 104 9.41 10.77 -8.61
C ASN A 104 9.64 9.51 -7.76
N GLN A 105 9.50 9.65 -6.45
CA GLN A 105 9.47 8.50 -5.54
C GLN A 105 8.12 7.78 -5.65
N VAL A 106 8.16 6.47 -5.86
CA VAL A 106 6.99 5.60 -5.98
C VAL A 106 7.21 4.33 -5.15
N ASP A 107 6.16 3.60 -4.80
CA ASP A 107 6.18 2.36 -4.02
C ASP A 107 5.91 1.10 -4.84
N TYR A 108 5.81 1.21 -6.17
CA TYR A 108 5.56 0.07 -7.04
C TYR A 108 6.76 -0.22 -7.95
N LYS A 109 7.01 -1.50 -8.21
CA LYS A 109 7.90 -2.00 -9.26
C LYS A 109 7.15 -2.91 -10.22
N VAL A 110 7.77 -3.20 -11.36
CA VAL A 110 7.27 -4.23 -12.27
C VAL A 110 7.93 -5.56 -11.89
N ILE A 111 7.11 -6.57 -11.61
CA ILE A 111 7.57 -7.96 -11.42
C ILE A 111 7.19 -8.79 -12.64
N LYS A 112 8.01 -9.80 -12.96
CA LYS A 112 7.73 -10.75 -14.04
C LYS A 112 7.41 -12.11 -13.44
N LYS A 113 6.18 -12.57 -13.62
CA LYS A 113 5.70 -13.86 -13.12
C LYS A 113 5.00 -14.59 -14.25
N ASN A 114 5.36 -15.85 -14.48
CA ASN A 114 4.79 -16.69 -15.56
C ASN A 114 4.70 -15.99 -16.92
N LYS A 115 5.81 -15.36 -17.34
CA LYS A 115 5.97 -14.61 -18.61
C LYS A 115 5.08 -13.36 -18.75
N ARG A 116 4.27 -13.03 -17.76
CA ARG A 116 3.49 -11.78 -17.68
C ARG A 116 4.17 -10.79 -16.75
N THR A 117 3.92 -9.50 -16.98
CA THR A 117 4.43 -8.41 -16.17
C THR A 117 3.30 -7.79 -15.36
N PHE A 118 3.57 -7.54 -14.08
CA PHE A 118 2.61 -6.96 -13.15
C PHE A 118 3.25 -5.79 -12.43
N ARG A 119 2.48 -4.73 -12.17
CA ARG A 119 2.88 -3.72 -11.20
C ARG A 119 2.55 -4.26 -9.81
N ALA A 120 3.48 -4.12 -8.89
CA ALA A 120 3.40 -4.73 -7.58
C ALA A 120 4.07 -3.81 -6.54
N ILE A 121 3.48 -3.74 -5.35
CA ILE A 121 3.96 -2.94 -4.22
C ILE A 121 4.54 -3.89 -3.18
N LEU A 122 5.85 -3.80 -2.96
CA LEU A 122 6.57 -4.69 -2.05
C LEU A 122 6.33 -4.25 -0.61
N VAL A 123 5.81 -5.15 0.22
CA VAL A 123 5.78 -4.96 1.67
C VAL A 123 7.11 -5.44 2.24
N LYS A 124 7.78 -4.61 3.03
CA LYS A 124 9.08 -4.99 3.58
C LYS A 124 8.93 -6.13 4.57
N LYS A 125 9.89 -7.06 4.55
CA LYS A 125 9.87 -8.25 5.40
C LYS A 125 9.66 -7.93 6.88
N HIS A 126 10.35 -6.91 7.40
CA HIS A 126 10.22 -6.51 8.80
C HIS A 126 8.79 -6.07 9.17
N ALA A 127 8.04 -5.47 8.23
CA ALA A 127 6.67 -5.04 8.48
C ALA A 127 5.72 -6.25 8.59
N LEU A 128 5.94 -7.28 7.77
CA LEU A 128 5.22 -8.55 7.87
C LEU A 128 5.53 -9.25 9.20
N GLU A 129 6.81 -9.34 9.56
CA GLU A 129 7.28 -9.96 10.81
C GLU A 129 6.72 -9.23 12.04
N GLN A 130 6.70 -7.90 12.04
CA GLN A 130 6.12 -7.09 13.12
C GLN A 130 4.61 -7.32 13.30
N LEU A 131 3.90 -7.58 12.21
CA LEU A 131 2.46 -7.83 12.21
C LEU A 131 2.10 -9.32 12.34
N GLY A 132 3.10 -10.22 12.35
CA GLY A 132 2.89 -11.66 12.53
C GLY A 132 2.43 -12.42 11.29
N PHE A 133 2.64 -11.87 10.08
CA PHE A 133 2.23 -12.53 8.83
C PHE A 133 3.38 -13.31 8.18
N ASP A 134 3.02 -14.48 7.63
CA ASP A 134 3.90 -15.29 6.79
C ASP A 134 3.14 -15.82 5.57
N PHE A 135 3.55 -15.38 4.38
CA PHE A 135 2.97 -15.75 3.09
C PHE A 135 3.85 -16.72 2.29
N SER A 136 4.89 -17.27 2.92
CA SER A 136 5.65 -18.38 2.35
C SER A 136 4.82 -19.63 2.13
#